data_AF-A0A3M3K4F6-F1
#
_entry.id   AF-A0A3M3K4F6-F1
#
_cell.length_a   1.000
_cell.length_b   1.000
_cell.length_c   1.000
_cell.angle_alpha   90.00
_cell.angle_beta   90.00
_cell.angle_gamma   90.00
#
_symmetry.space_group_name_H-M   'P 1'
#
loop_
_entity.id
_entity.type
_entity.pdbx_description
1 polymer ?
#
loop_
_entity_poly.entity_id
_entity_poly.type
_entity_poly.pdbx_seq_one_letter_code
_entity_poly.pdbx_strand_id
1 'polypeptide(L)'
;MAKLTLALKGEYFDAIKAGTKVEEFRLMTPYWRQRIEGRAYGWIELTRGYPKREDTTRRLILPWQGFRIVTLTHPHFGPDPVEVFAINVQEPARPIADWSEAPEGTTHVMRSPGRDRVCWIRIDGTADAFWRWPGAKNWRPSTNVPSTLLKNPSVEPRPVTC
;
A
#
# COMPACT_ATOMS: atom_id res chain seq x y z
N MET A 1 10.55 11.69 -5.86
CA MET A 1 9.11 12.03 -5.82
C MET A 1 8.81 12.78 -4.54
N ALA A 2 7.86 13.71 -4.57
CA ALA A 2 7.44 14.42 -3.37
C ALA A 2 6.60 13.50 -2.46
N LYS A 3 6.64 13.76 -1.15
CA LYS A 3 5.81 13.09 -0.15
C LYS A 3 4.85 14.05 0.54
N LEU A 4 3.66 13.58 0.87
CA LEU A 4 2.72 14.30 1.72
C LEU A 4 2.73 13.69 3.11
N THR A 5 3.14 14.45 4.14
CA THR A 5 3.11 13.98 5.53
C THR A 5 1.89 14.55 6.26
N LEU A 6 1.09 13.67 6.89
CA LEU A 6 -0.09 14.01 7.69
C LEU A 6 0.03 13.42 9.10
N ALA A 7 -0.11 14.27 10.12
CA ALA A 7 -0.26 13.81 11.50
C ALA A 7 -1.73 13.57 11.82
N LEU A 8 -2.03 12.39 12.34
CA LEU A 8 -3.38 11.91 12.65
C LEU A 8 -3.56 11.73 14.16
N LYS A 9 -4.81 11.84 14.61
CA LYS A 9 -5.21 11.32 15.92
C LYS A 9 -5.05 9.79 15.94
N GLY A 10 -4.77 9.25 17.12
CA GLY A 10 -4.55 7.80 17.31
C GLY A 10 -5.68 6.95 16.75
N GLU A 11 -6.92 7.30 17.06
CA GLU A 11 -8.12 6.58 16.60
C GLU A 11 -8.19 6.44 15.08
N TYR A 12 -7.90 7.51 14.33
CA TYR A 12 -7.95 7.48 12.87
C TYR A 12 -6.75 6.76 12.28
N PHE A 13 -5.56 6.93 12.86
CA PHE A 13 -4.39 6.18 12.44
C PHE A 13 -4.60 4.68 12.60
N ASP A 14 -5.12 4.25 13.76
CA ASP A 14 -5.36 2.85 14.06
C ASP A 14 -6.49 2.29 13.15
N ALA A 15 -7.53 3.07 12.85
CA ALA A 15 -8.59 2.69 11.91
C ALA A 15 -8.09 2.55 10.45
N ILE A 16 -7.22 3.45 9.99
CA ILE A 16 -6.61 3.35 8.65
C ILE A 16 -5.67 2.14 8.59
N LYS A 17 -4.86 1.93 9.64
CA LYS A 17 -3.97 0.78 9.75
C LYS A 17 -4.73 -0.55 9.77
N ALA A 18 -5.94 -0.57 10.33
CA ALA A 18 -6.85 -1.72 10.31
C ALA A 18 -7.62 -1.86 8.98
N GLY A 19 -7.50 -0.92 8.05
CA GLY A 19 -8.22 -0.91 6.78
C GLY A 19 -9.71 -0.56 6.87
N THR A 20 -10.21 -0.18 8.06
CA THR A 20 -11.63 0.17 8.25
C THR A 20 -11.95 1.60 7.85
N LYS A 21 -10.94 2.49 7.81
CA LYS A 21 -11.06 3.87 7.33
C LYS A 21 -10.26 4.07 6.05
N VAL A 22 -10.96 4.42 4.97
CA VAL A 22 -10.38 4.53 3.61
C VAL A 22 -10.09 5.96 3.17
N GLU A 23 -10.66 6.96 3.86
CA GLU A 23 -10.50 8.37 3.54
C GLU A 23 -10.11 9.20 4.76
N GLU A 24 -9.15 10.10 4.58
CA GLU A 24 -8.77 11.13 5.55
C GLU A 24 -9.32 12.48 5.08
N PHE A 25 -10.09 13.14 5.96
CA PHE A 25 -10.73 14.42 5.63
C PHE A 25 -9.92 15.60 6.15
N ARG A 26 -9.62 16.56 5.27
CA ARG A 26 -8.98 17.83 5.64
C ARG A 26 -9.80 19.00 5.15
N LEU A 27 -10.15 19.91 6.05
CA LEU A 27 -10.90 21.12 5.73
C LEU A 27 -10.21 21.89 4.60
N MET A 28 -11.01 22.41 3.65
CA MET A 28 -10.52 23.13 2.48
C MET A 28 -10.02 24.55 2.82
N THR A 29 -9.01 24.65 3.68
CA THR A 29 -8.38 25.92 4.06
C THR A 29 -7.29 26.32 3.05
N PRO A 30 -6.92 27.61 2.95
CA PRO A 30 -5.83 28.06 2.09
C PRO A 30 -4.52 27.28 2.30
N TYR A 31 -4.25 26.88 3.54
CA TYR A 31 -3.12 26.03 3.89
C TYR A 31 -3.15 24.66 3.20
N TRP A 32 -4.30 23.97 3.23
CA TRP A 32 -4.44 22.66 2.58
C TRP A 32 -4.50 22.77 1.07
N ARG A 33 -5.14 23.81 0.54
CA ARG A 33 -5.19 24.09 -0.91
C ARG A 33 -3.77 24.16 -1.49
N GLN A 34 -2.88 24.94 -0.90
CA GLN A 34 -1.48 25.05 -1.34
C GLN A 34 -0.69 23.73 -1.32
N ARG A 35 -1.09 22.78 -0.46
CA ARG A 35 -0.44 21.47 -0.32
C ARG A 35 -1.06 20.40 -1.20
N ILE A 36 -2.30 20.56 -1.67
CA ILE A 36 -3.04 19.51 -2.36
C ILE A 36 -3.31 19.90 -3.82
N GLU A 37 -3.82 21.11 -4.05
CA GLU A 37 -4.18 21.58 -5.38
C GLU A 37 -2.93 21.74 -6.25
N GLY A 38 -2.98 21.20 -7.48
CA GLY A 38 -1.87 21.28 -8.44
C GLY A 38 -0.63 20.47 -8.05
N ARG A 39 -0.70 19.58 -7.03
CA ARG A 39 0.43 18.74 -6.61
C ARG A 39 0.19 17.26 -6.86
N ALA A 40 1.23 16.59 -7.35
CA ALA A 40 1.30 15.15 -7.44
C ALA A 40 2.34 14.63 -6.44
N TYR A 41 1.92 13.69 -5.59
CA TYR A 41 2.80 13.01 -4.65
C TYR A 41 3.06 11.58 -5.12
N GLY A 42 4.21 11.02 -4.74
CA GLY A 42 4.47 9.59 -4.94
C GLY A 42 3.82 8.74 -3.84
N TRP A 43 3.89 9.23 -2.60
CA TRP A 43 3.37 8.56 -1.42
C TRP A 43 2.91 9.55 -0.36
N ILE A 44 2.07 9.05 0.53
CA ILE A 44 1.58 9.72 1.73
C ILE A 44 2.18 9.04 2.97
N GLU A 45 2.70 9.83 3.90
CA GLU A 45 3.20 9.38 5.20
C GLU A 45 2.23 9.83 6.28
N LEU A 46 1.52 8.87 6.87
CA LEU A 46 0.62 9.09 7.99
C LEU A 46 1.37 8.82 9.29
N THR A 47 1.24 9.71 10.28
CA THR A 47 1.88 9.54 11.59
C THR A 47 0.85 9.54 12.71
N ARG A 48 1.04 8.65 13.69
CA ARG A 48 0.26 8.65 14.94
C ARG A 48 0.78 9.74 15.87
N GLY A 49 0.17 10.92 15.81
CA GLY A 49 0.67 12.14 16.46
C GLY A 49 2.02 12.57 15.88
N TYR A 50 2.95 12.97 16.76
CA TYR A 50 4.31 13.41 16.41
C TYR A 50 5.36 12.40 16.91
N PRO A 51 5.56 11.28 16.19
CA PRO A 51 6.55 10.29 16.59
C PRO A 51 7.98 10.82 16.42
N LYS A 52 8.89 10.29 17.25
CA LYS A 52 10.33 10.45 17.03
C LYS A 52 10.71 9.86 15.66
N ARG A 53 11.87 10.25 15.12
CA ARG A 53 12.28 9.85 13.76
C ARG A 53 12.43 8.33 13.63
N GLU A 54 12.85 7.67 14.70
CA GLU A 54 13.18 6.25 14.77
C GLU A 54 11.93 5.37 15.00
N ASP A 55 10.81 5.97 15.38
CA ASP A 55 9.59 5.24 15.70
C ASP A 55 8.79 4.94 14.42
N THR A 56 9.14 3.82 13.79
CA THR A 56 8.51 3.32 12.57
C THR A 56 7.13 2.70 12.82
N THR A 57 6.86 2.24 14.05
CA THR A 57 5.59 1.57 14.40
C THR A 57 4.38 2.52 14.34
N ARG A 58 4.64 3.82 14.53
CA ARG A 58 3.69 4.92 14.47
C ARG A 58 3.69 5.67 13.14
N ARG A 59 4.26 5.06 12.09
CA ARG A 59 4.29 5.60 10.73
C ARG A 59 3.67 4.61 9.78
N LEU A 60 2.86 5.10 8.86
CA LEU A 60 2.27 4.32 7.77
C LEU A 60 2.58 5.05 6.47
N ILE A 61 3.21 4.36 5.52
CA ILE A 61 3.55 4.91 4.21
C ILE A 61 2.67 4.20 3.18
N LEU A 62 1.83 4.96 2.50
CA LEU A 62 0.91 4.46 1.48
C LEU A 62 1.18 5.16 0.15
N PRO A 63 0.92 4.52 -1.00
CA PRO A 63 0.96 5.22 -2.28
C PRO A 63 -0.06 6.36 -2.28
N TRP A 64 0.30 7.46 -2.94
CA TRP A 64 -0.64 8.56 -3.14
C TRP A 64 -1.66 8.15 -4.21
N GLN A 65 -2.93 8.08 -3.82
CA GLN A 65 -4.03 7.68 -4.70
C GLN A 65 -4.96 8.85 -5.07
N GLY A 66 -4.56 10.07 -4.75
CA GLY A 66 -5.33 11.28 -5.01
C GLY A 66 -6.33 11.64 -3.91
N PHE A 67 -7.21 12.56 -4.24
CA PHE A 67 -8.25 13.09 -3.36
C PHE A 67 -9.48 13.46 -4.17
N ARG A 68 -10.62 13.60 -3.50
CA ARG A 68 -11.83 14.21 -4.03
C ARG A 68 -12.30 15.34 -3.11
N ILE A 69 -13.09 16.26 -3.63
CA ILE A 69 -13.71 17.33 -2.84
C ILE A 69 -15.13 16.88 -2.48
N VAL A 70 -15.49 17.02 -1.20
CA VAL A 70 -16.78 16.57 -0.67
C VAL A 70 -17.30 17.60 0.31
N THR A 71 -18.59 17.87 0.26
CA THR A 71 -19.30 18.59 1.33
C THR A 71 -19.88 17.57 2.30
N LEU A 72 -19.51 17.65 3.58
CA LEU A 72 -20.02 16.75 4.61
C LEU A 72 -20.15 17.44 5.96
N THR A 73 -21.05 16.93 6.79
CA THR A 73 -21.15 17.28 8.21
C THR A 73 -20.31 16.29 9.01
N HIS A 74 -19.37 16.78 9.83
CA HIS A 74 -18.48 15.94 10.62
C HIS A 74 -18.40 16.43 12.06
N PRO A 75 -18.44 15.53 13.07
CA PRO A 75 -18.34 15.93 14.48
C PRO A 75 -17.10 16.77 14.84
N HIS A 76 -16.03 16.67 14.05
CA HIS A 76 -14.81 17.48 14.24
C HIS A 76 -14.79 18.83 13.53
N PHE A 77 -15.67 19.04 12.56
CA PHE A 77 -15.76 20.30 11.82
C PHE A 77 -16.94 21.16 12.27
N GLY A 78 -17.89 20.57 13.00
CA GLY A 78 -19.06 21.26 13.54
C GLY A 78 -20.36 20.67 12.98
N PRO A 79 -21.51 21.26 13.36
CA PRO A 79 -22.83 20.82 12.91
C PRO A 79 -23.11 21.21 11.44
N ASP A 80 -22.42 22.23 10.92
CA ASP A 80 -22.63 22.74 9.58
C ASP A 80 -21.92 21.87 8.52
N PRO A 81 -22.52 21.70 7.33
CA PRO A 81 -21.82 21.08 6.21
C PRO A 81 -20.61 21.91 5.78
N VAL A 82 -19.46 21.26 5.64
CA VAL A 82 -18.21 21.92 5.21
C VAL A 82 -17.58 21.21 4.03
N GLU A 83 -16.88 21.96 3.19
CA GLU A 83 -16.07 21.42 2.10
C GLU A 83 -14.72 20.90 2.62
N VAL A 84 -14.41 19.66 2.26
CA VAL A 84 -13.19 18.97 2.66
C VAL A 84 -12.51 18.28 1.48
N PHE A 85 -11.20 18.16 1.58
CA PHE A 85 -10.43 17.20 0.81
C PHE A 85 -10.57 15.82 1.45
N ALA A 86 -11.22 14.90 0.75
CA ALA A 86 -11.25 13.48 1.07
C ALA A 86 -10.06 12.81 0.39
N ILE A 87 -8.98 12.64 1.14
CA ILE A 87 -7.73 12.03 0.66
C ILE A 87 -7.87 10.52 0.78
N ASN A 88 -7.61 9.79 -0.31
CA ASN A 88 -7.62 8.35 -0.29
C ASN A 88 -6.39 7.83 0.48
N VAL A 89 -6.67 7.16 1.60
CA VAL A 89 -5.69 6.53 2.51
C VAL A 89 -5.95 5.03 2.63
N GLN A 90 -6.73 4.46 1.72
CA GLN A 90 -6.94 3.03 1.66
C GLN A 90 -5.59 2.36 1.38
N GLU A 91 -5.21 1.37 2.19
CA GLU A 91 -4.11 0.51 1.79
C GLU A 91 -4.50 -0.14 0.45
N PRO A 92 -3.71 0.03 -0.62
CA PRO A 92 -4.04 -0.56 -1.91
C PRO A 92 -4.28 -2.05 -1.66
N ALA A 93 -5.35 -2.58 -2.25
CA ALA A 93 -5.67 -3.99 -2.10
C ALA A 93 -4.40 -4.79 -2.38
N ARG A 94 -3.99 -5.66 -1.46
CA ARG A 94 -2.87 -6.56 -1.73
C ARG A 94 -3.23 -7.24 -3.05
N PRO A 95 -2.38 -7.13 -4.09
CA PRO A 95 -2.72 -7.68 -5.38
C PRO A 95 -3.04 -9.16 -5.17
N ILE A 96 -4.27 -9.54 -5.55
CA ILE A 96 -4.75 -10.90 -5.40
C ILE A 96 -3.93 -11.72 -6.40
N ALA A 97 -3.30 -12.79 -5.91
CA ALA A 97 -2.66 -13.75 -6.78
C ALA A 97 -3.76 -14.58 -7.43
N ASP A 98 -4.18 -14.19 -8.63
CA ASP A 98 -5.06 -15.02 -9.45
C ASP A 98 -4.27 -16.22 -9.99
N TRP A 99 -4.33 -17.33 -9.25
CA TRP A 99 -3.61 -18.55 -9.60
C TRP A 99 -4.09 -19.19 -10.91
N SER A 100 -5.21 -18.76 -11.49
CA SER A 100 -5.64 -19.19 -12.82
C SER A 100 -4.76 -18.61 -13.93
N GLU A 101 -4.15 -17.44 -13.69
CA GLU A 101 -3.20 -16.81 -14.61
C GLU A 101 -1.73 -17.19 -14.34
N ALA A 102 -1.49 -18.01 -13.31
CA ALA A 102 -0.14 -18.38 -12.92
C ALA A 102 0.53 -19.20 -14.05
N PRO A 103 1.73 -18.79 -14.51
CA PRO A 103 2.50 -19.56 -15.46
C PRO A 103 2.71 -21.00 -15.01
N GLU A 104 2.83 -21.91 -15.98
CA GLU A 104 3.19 -23.29 -15.69
C GLU A 104 4.53 -23.37 -14.92
N GLY A 105 4.57 -24.27 -13.93
CA GLY A 105 5.70 -24.40 -13.02
C GLY A 105 5.76 -23.35 -11.90
N THR A 106 4.79 -22.44 -11.78
CA THR A 106 4.72 -21.53 -10.62
C THR A 106 4.48 -22.31 -9.33
N THR A 107 5.39 -22.15 -8.37
CA THR A 107 5.31 -22.79 -7.05
C THR A 107 4.94 -21.81 -5.95
N HIS A 108 5.32 -20.54 -6.10
CA HIS A 108 5.09 -19.49 -5.11
C HIS A 108 4.71 -18.18 -5.80
N VAL A 109 4.18 -17.25 -5.03
CA VAL A 109 3.91 -15.88 -5.45
C VAL A 109 4.56 -14.92 -4.46
N MET A 110 5.15 -13.84 -4.97
CA MET A 110 5.65 -12.75 -4.15
C MET A 110 4.76 -11.53 -4.35
N ARG A 111 4.09 -11.10 -3.28
CA ARG A 111 3.32 -9.86 -3.25
C ARG A 111 4.26 -8.72 -2.94
N SER A 112 4.77 -8.05 -3.98
CA SER A 112 5.83 -7.05 -3.81
C SER A 112 5.36 -5.87 -2.96
N PRO A 113 5.99 -5.59 -1.80
CA PRO A 113 5.64 -4.43 -0.99
C PRO A 113 5.79 -3.13 -1.79
N GLY A 114 4.75 -2.28 -1.79
CA GLY A 114 4.75 -1.02 -2.52
C GLY A 114 4.61 -1.15 -4.04
N ARG A 115 4.29 -2.34 -4.57
CA ARG A 115 3.85 -2.51 -5.96
C ARG A 115 2.46 -3.14 -5.98
N ASP A 116 1.60 -2.57 -6.80
CA ASP A 116 0.24 -3.08 -7.02
C ASP A 116 0.22 -4.26 -8.02
N ARG A 117 1.15 -5.22 -7.84
CA ARG A 117 1.26 -6.42 -8.68
C ARG A 117 1.95 -7.55 -7.94
N VAL A 118 1.55 -8.77 -8.29
CA VAL A 118 2.24 -10.00 -7.87
C VAL A 118 3.42 -10.33 -8.78
N CYS A 119 4.38 -11.08 -8.27
CA CYS A 119 5.45 -11.70 -9.03
C CYS A 119 5.36 -13.22 -8.88
N TRP A 120 5.29 -13.94 -9.99
CA TRP A 120 5.29 -15.40 -9.97
C TRP A 120 6.69 -15.92 -9.68
N ILE A 121 6.79 -16.93 -8.84
CA ILE A 121 8.05 -17.58 -8.49
C ILE A 121 7.98 -19.06 -8.84
N ARG A 122 9.06 -19.54 -9.44
CA ARG A 122 9.34 -20.96 -9.61
C ARG A 122 10.60 -21.30 -8.82
N ILE A 123 10.54 -22.38 -8.08
CA ILE A 123 11.67 -22.92 -7.33
C ILE A 123 11.94 -24.31 -7.90
N ASP A 124 13.15 -24.51 -8.41
CA ASP A 124 13.59 -25.78 -8.96
C ASP A 124 14.68 -26.34 -8.02
N GLY A 125 14.26 -27.20 -7.09
CA GLY A 125 15.17 -27.76 -6.08
C GLY A 125 15.63 -26.73 -5.03
N THR A 126 16.87 -26.87 -4.57
CA THR A 126 17.40 -26.09 -3.43
C THR A 126 18.27 -24.90 -3.83
N ALA A 127 18.76 -24.87 -5.07
CA ALA A 127 19.70 -23.87 -5.56
C ALA A 127 19.04 -22.82 -6.45
N ASP A 128 18.06 -23.22 -7.26
CA ASP A 128 17.55 -22.39 -8.34
C ASP A 128 16.17 -21.82 -8.04
N ALA A 129 16.08 -20.49 -8.13
CA ALA A 129 14.82 -19.77 -8.07
C ALA A 129 14.70 -18.87 -9.30
N PHE A 130 13.48 -18.74 -9.80
CA PHE A 130 13.15 -17.90 -10.93
C PHE A 130 11.95 -17.02 -10.58
N TRP A 131 11.90 -15.85 -11.18
CA TRP A 131 10.79 -14.93 -11.04
C TRP A 131 10.25 -14.50 -12.40
N ARG A 132 8.96 -14.20 -12.46
CA ARG A 132 8.27 -13.75 -13.67
C ARG A 132 7.17 -12.76 -13.29
N TRP A 133 7.23 -11.58 -13.89
CA TRP A 133 6.13 -10.61 -13.77
C TRP A 133 4.93 -11.04 -14.63
N PRO A 134 3.70 -10.69 -14.24
CA PRO A 134 2.52 -10.80 -15.09
C PRO A 134 2.78 -10.17 -16.47
N GLY A 135 2.36 -10.85 -17.53
CA GLY A 135 2.56 -10.42 -18.93
C GLY A 135 3.98 -10.60 -19.50
N ALA A 136 5.01 -10.90 -18.68
CA ALA A 136 6.33 -11.24 -19.21
C ALA A 136 6.29 -12.60 -19.90
N LYS A 137 7.08 -12.81 -20.97
CA LYS A 137 7.16 -14.10 -21.68
C LYS A 137 8.03 -15.13 -20.96
N ASN A 138 9.15 -14.69 -20.39
CA ASN A 138 10.21 -15.58 -19.89
C ASN A 138 10.38 -15.48 -18.38
N TRP A 139 10.74 -16.61 -17.77
CA TRP A 139 11.28 -16.67 -16.42
C TRP A 139 12.67 -16.03 -16.37
N ARG A 140 12.96 -15.33 -15.27
CA ARG A 140 14.28 -14.73 -15.03
C ARG A 140 14.91 -15.36 -13.79
N PRO A 141 16.22 -15.67 -13.82
CA PRO A 141 16.90 -16.19 -12.65
C PRO A 141 16.85 -15.18 -11.50
N SER A 142 16.61 -15.68 -10.30
CA SER A 142 16.71 -14.93 -9.06
C SER A 142 18.17 -14.81 -8.65
N THR A 143 18.57 -13.66 -8.12
CA THR A 143 19.87 -13.50 -7.45
C THR A 143 19.89 -14.11 -6.06
N ASN A 144 18.71 -14.36 -5.47
CA ASN A 144 18.55 -15.02 -4.19
C ASN A 144 18.27 -16.51 -4.38
N VAL A 145 18.97 -17.35 -3.60
CA VAL A 145 18.68 -18.77 -3.49
C VAL A 145 17.29 -19.02 -2.85
N PRO A 146 16.63 -20.15 -3.14
CA PRO A 146 15.33 -20.51 -2.59
C PRO A 146 15.20 -20.33 -1.07
N SER A 147 16.19 -20.77 -0.29
CA SER A 147 16.15 -20.71 1.18
C SER A 147 16.12 -19.27 1.74
N THR A 148 16.71 -18.30 1.04
CA THR A 148 16.64 -16.88 1.39
C THR A 148 15.30 -16.29 0.98
N LEU A 149 14.83 -16.66 -0.21
CA LEU A 149 13.60 -16.12 -0.78
C LEU A 149 12.36 -16.57 0.01
N LEU A 150 12.31 -17.84 0.44
CA LEU A 150 11.21 -18.41 1.23
C LEU A 150 11.11 -17.85 2.67
N LYS A 151 12.16 -17.18 3.17
CA LYS A 151 12.10 -16.47 4.45
C LYS A 151 11.41 -15.11 4.36
N ASN A 152 11.15 -14.61 3.15
CA ASN A 152 10.49 -13.33 2.97
C ASN A 152 8.98 -13.48 3.25
N PRO A 153 8.39 -12.71 4.20
CA PRO A 153 6.97 -12.81 4.55
C PRO A 153 6.01 -12.40 3.41
N SER A 154 6.54 -11.78 2.35
CA SER A 154 5.78 -11.42 1.16
C SER A 154 5.68 -12.56 0.14
N VAL A 155 6.38 -13.68 0.38
CA VAL A 155 6.39 -14.87 -0.47
C VAL A 155 5.43 -15.90 0.12
N GLU A 156 4.46 -16.34 -0.68
CA GLU A 156 3.42 -17.28 -0.28
C GLU A 156 3.43 -18.47 -1.25
N PRO A 157 3.25 -19.72 -0.76
CA PRO A 157 3.17 -20.89 -1.62
C PRO A 157 1.86 -20.91 -2.41
N ARG A 158 1.88 -21.64 -3.53
CA ARG A 158 0.66 -21.98 -4.27
C ARG A 158 -0.31 -22.72 -3.34
N PRO A 159 -1.58 -22.29 -3.23
CA PRO A 159 -2.59 -23.01 -2.47
C PRO A 159 -2.70 -24.43 -2.99
N VAL A 160 -2.69 -25.40 -2.08
CA VAL A 160 -3.04 -26.77 -2.42
C VAL A 160 -4.55 -26.83 -2.52
N THR A 161 -5.10 -26.98 -3.72
CA THR A 161 -6.52 -27.31 -3.89
C THR A 161 -6.71 -28.76 -3.45
N CYS A 162 -7.33 -28.95 -2.27
CA CYS A 162 -7.81 -30.25 -1.82
C CYS A 162 -9.08 -30.67 -2.58
#